data_AF-A0A7K1NJN8-F1
#
_entry.id   AF-A0A7K1NJN8-F1
#
_cell.length_a   1.000
_cell.length_b   1.000
_cell.length_c   1.000
_cell.angle_alpha   90.00
_cell.angle_beta   90.00
_cell.angle_gamma   90.00
#
_symmetry.space_group_name_H-M   'P 1'
#
loop_
_entity.id
_entity.type
_entity.pdbx_description
1 polymer ?
#
loop_
_entity_poly.entity_id
_entity_poly.type
_entity_poly.pdbx_seq_one_letter_code
_entity_poly.pdbx_strand_id
1 'polypeptide(L)'
;MLAALFLLGATGCAVTVEDRGYVAPPPLPPMEQLEQAALVDPEDYSGGADGVVSFITADRTVACSLTAARGPHINLPYEQNSFSDSENNKLAIVPVAHCELARYPKPQTEDVADDCAATNLGYLGGVALLTPDAATYGECRSGVTQMEAAYGPRGSKAGPLAQLTVLADGKILERNGLRCSAYNGGVACGNVSAGVGFFVSPDHYELIAGPAANPPAATAGASKTP
;
A
#
# COMPACT_ATOMS: atom_id res chain seq x y z
N MET A 1 54.95 -28.00 -34.98
CA MET A 1 55.28 -27.74 -33.57
C MET A 1 55.77 -26.31 -33.47
N LEU A 2 54.92 -25.35 -33.11
CA LEU A 2 55.30 -24.03 -32.58
C LEU A 2 54.05 -23.26 -32.12
N ALA A 3 54.13 -22.70 -30.92
CA ALA A 3 53.38 -21.55 -30.39
C ALA A 3 51.84 -21.65 -30.24
N ALA A 4 51.38 -22.19 -29.11
CA ALA A 4 50.11 -21.78 -28.50
C ALA A 4 50.43 -21.20 -27.11
N LEU A 5 50.80 -19.91 -27.07
CA LEU A 5 51.04 -19.17 -25.84
C LEU A 5 49.71 -18.80 -25.17
N PHE A 6 49.53 -19.34 -23.98
CA PHE A 6 48.80 -18.86 -22.82
C PHE A 6 48.12 -17.47 -22.93
N LEU A 7 46.79 -17.48 -23.12
CA LEU A 7 45.90 -16.40 -22.69
C LEU A 7 45.37 -16.74 -21.29
N LEU A 8 46.15 -16.40 -20.27
CA LEU A 8 45.68 -16.38 -18.88
C LEU A 8 44.81 -15.14 -18.70
N GLY A 9 43.50 -15.34 -18.71
CA GLY A 9 42.51 -14.31 -18.42
C GLY A 9 42.70 -13.78 -17.00
N ALA A 10 42.94 -12.47 -16.89
CA ALA A 10 42.91 -11.77 -15.62
C ALA A 10 41.45 -11.72 -15.12
N THR A 11 41.02 -12.74 -14.37
CA THR A 11 39.83 -12.64 -13.52
C THR A 11 40.17 -11.69 -12.38
N GLY A 12 39.95 -10.40 -12.60
CA GLY A 12 40.02 -9.40 -11.54
C GLY A 12 38.96 -9.71 -10.50
N CYS A 13 39.37 -10.27 -9.36
CA CYS A 13 38.50 -10.37 -8.19
C CYS A 13 38.21 -8.94 -7.71
N ALA A 14 37.03 -8.42 -8.02
CA ALA A 14 36.55 -7.20 -7.39
C ALA A 14 36.26 -7.53 -5.92
N VAL A 15 37.18 -7.18 -5.04
CA VAL A 15 36.95 -7.19 -3.59
C VAL A 15 36.15 -5.92 -3.31
N THR A 16 34.84 -6.05 -3.12
CA THR A 16 34.01 -4.99 -2.57
C THR A 16 34.43 -4.79 -1.12
N VAL A 17 35.34 -3.85 -0.87
CA VAL A 17 35.67 -3.41 0.48
C VAL A 17 34.48 -2.60 0.97
N GLU A 18 33.87 -3.05 2.07
CA GLU A 18 32.80 -2.32 2.74
C GLU A 18 33.36 -0.99 3.24
N ASP A 19 32.90 0.11 2.63
CA ASP A 19 33.30 1.46 3.02
C ASP A 19 32.70 1.77 4.39
N ARG A 20 33.52 1.66 5.43
CA ARG A 20 33.12 1.92 6.83
C ARG A 20 32.68 3.35 7.09
N GLY A 21 32.97 4.29 6.17
CA GLY A 21 32.49 5.67 6.21
C GLY A 21 31.22 5.91 5.40
N TYR A 22 30.72 4.91 4.67
CA TYR A 22 29.54 5.05 3.83
C TYR A 22 28.29 5.12 4.69
N VAL A 23 27.63 6.28 4.64
CA VAL A 23 26.27 6.47 5.13
C VAL A 23 25.37 6.44 3.91
N ALA A 24 24.48 5.45 3.84
CA ALA A 24 23.49 5.40 2.78
C ALA A 24 22.66 6.69 2.78
N PRO A 25 22.36 7.27 1.60
CA PRO A 25 21.47 8.41 1.54
C PRO A 25 20.11 8.03 2.16
N PRO A 26 19.40 9.01 2.74
CA PRO A 26 18.07 8.75 3.28
C PRO A 26 17.15 8.20 2.16
N PRO A 27 16.18 7.35 2.52
CA PRO A 27 15.18 6.88 1.57
C PRO A 27 14.45 8.08 0.96
N LEU A 28 14.11 7.97 -0.33
CA LEU A 28 13.24 8.92 -1.02
C LEU A 28 11.87 9.03 -0.33
N PRO A 29 11.20 10.19 -0.43
CA PRO A 29 9.80 10.31 -0.05
C PRO A 29 8.92 9.28 -0.77
N PRO A 30 7.85 8.76 -0.14
CA PRO A 30 7.02 7.70 -0.72
C PRO A 30 6.47 8.03 -2.11
N MET A 31 5.97 9.25 -2.35
CA MET A 31 5.44 9.63 -3.67
C MET A 31 6.52 9.68 -4.74
N GLU A 32 7.69 10.24 -4.43
CA GLU A 32 8.83 10.27 -5.37
C GLU A 32 9.33 8.86 -5.70
N GLN A 33 9.31 7.96 -4.72
CA GLN A 33 9.64 6.56 -4.95
C GLN A 33 8.63 5.89 -5.90
N LEU A 34 7.33 6.15 -5.73
CA LEU A 34 6.27 5.60 -6.58
C LEU A 34 6.31 6.13 -8.03
N GLU A 35 6.93 7.28 -8.25
CA GLU A 35 7.17 7.84 -9.58
C GLU A 35 8.32 7.15 -10.32
N GLN A 36 9.35 6.73 -9.58
CA GLN A 36 10.64 6.34 -10.14
C GLN A 36 10.86 4.83 -10.23
N ALA A 37 10.22 4.03 -9.37
CA ALA A 37 10.51 2.61 -9.29
C ALA A 37 9.90 1.79 -10.45
N ALA A 38 10.53 0.64 -10.72
CA ALA A 38 10.16 -0.21 -11.84
C ALA A 38 8.82 -0.91 -11.60
N LEU A 39 7.91 -0.78 -12.56
CA LEU A 39 6.66 -1.53 -12.61
C LEU A 39 6.95 -3.02 -12.85
N VAL A 40 6.29 -3.87 -12.07
CA VAL A 40 6.21 -5.31 -12.33
C VAL A 40 4.88 -5.64 -12.99
N ASP A 41 4.79 -6.82 -13.62
CA ASP A 41 3.56 -7.27 -14.26
C ASP A 41 2.49 -7.58 -13.18
N PRO A 42 1.33 -6.90 -13.20
CA PRO A 42 0.27 -7.16 -12.22
C PRO A 42 -0.32 -8.58 -12.32
N GLU A 43 -0.20 -9.27 -13.47
CA GLU A 43 -0.78 -10.60 -13.64
C GLU A 43 -0.11 -11.66 -12.74
N ASP A 44 1.16 -11.47 -12.39
CA ASP A 44 1.89 -12.34 -11.43
C ASP A 44 1.32 -12.26 -10.00
N TYR A 45 0.43 -11.28 -9.75
CA TYR A 45 -0.12 -10.94 -8.44
C TYR A 45 -1.66 -10.95 -8.40
N SER A 46 -2.33 -11.34 -9.50
CA SER A 46 -3.80 -11.35 -9.57
C SER A 46 -4.44 -12.49 -8.79
N GLY A 47 -3.70 -13.59 -8.57
CA GLY A 47 -4.20 -14.77 -7.84
C GLY A 47 -5.44 -15.41 -8.47
N GLY A 48 -5.72 -15.12 -9.75
CA GLY A 48 -6.92 -15.58 -10.46
C GLY A 48 -8.21 -14.80 -10.14
N ALA A 49 -8.12 -13.72 -9.37
CA ALA A 49 -9.26 -12.85 -9.07
C ALA A 49 -9.33 -11.68 -10.05
N ASP A 50 -10.38 -11.65 -10.88
CA ASP A 50 -10.65 -10.54 -11.80
C ASP A 50 -10.75 -9.23 -11.02
N GLY A 51 -10.08 -8.19 -11.53
CA GLY A 51 -10.15 -6.87 -10.89
C GLY A 51 -9.26 -6.68 -9.66
N VAL A 52 -8.60 -7.72 -9.14
CA VAL A 52 -7.79 -7.65 -7.90
C VAL A 52 -6.32 -7.98 -8.15
N VAL A 53 -5.40 -7.19 -7.59
CA VAL A 53 -3.97 -7.49 -7.49
C VAL A 53 -3.60 -7.48 -6.02
N SER A 54 -2.97 -8.54 -5.51
CA SER A 54 -2.61 -8.64 -4.10
C SER A 54 -1.18 -9.13 -3.90
N PHE A 55 -0.51 -8.59 -2.89
CA PHE A 55 0.84 -8.98 -2.53
C PHE A 55 1.05 -8.91 -1.02
N ILE A 56 2.15 -9.50 -0.57
CA ILE A 56 2.64 -9.39 0.81
C ILE A 56 4.12 -8.98 0.80
N THR A 57 4.57 -8.22 1.79
CA THR A 57 5.99 -7.88 1.94
C THR A 57 6.82 -9.11 2.28
N ALA A 58 8.12 -9.08 1.99
CA ALA A 58 9.01 -10.23 2.19
C ALA A 58 9.14 -10.65 3.67
N ASP A 59 9.08 -9.68 4.57
CA ASP A 59 9.06 -9.88 6.03
C ASP A 59 7.65 -10.24 6.56
N ARG A 60 6.65 -10.29 5.69
CA ARG A 60 5.24 -10.63 5.97
C ARG A 60 4.61 -9.74 7.04
N THR A 61 4.99 -8.47 7.08
CA THR A 61 4.43 -7.50 8.01
C THR A 61 3.26 -6.71 7.43
N VAL A 62 3.19 -6.57 6.10
CA VAL A 62 2.12 -5.85 5.41
C VAL A 62 1.63 -6.68 4.21
N ALA A 63 0.32 -6.83 4.06
CA ALA A 63 -0.30 -7.33 2.84
C ALA A 63 -1.21 -6.26 2.25
N CYS A 64 -1.20 -6.13 0.92
CA CYS A 64 -1.96 -5.10 0.22
C CYS A 64 -2.70 -5.66 -0.97
N SER A 65 -3.84 -5.03 -1.28
CA SER A 65 -4.64 -5.31 -2.46
C SER A 65 -4.96 -4.01 -3.19
N LEU A 66 -4.59 -3.93 -4.47
CA LEU A 66 -5.16 -2.97 -5.40
C LEU A 66 -6.44 -3.57 -5.99
N THR A 67 -7.57 -3.03 -5.59
CA THR A 67 -8.90 -3.62 -5.80
C THR A 67 -9.96 -2.53 -6.00
N ALA A 68 -11.23 -2.85 -5.75
CA ALA A 68 -12.33 -1.92 -5.75
C ALA A 68 -13.18 -2.00 -4.47
N ALA A 69 -13.87 -0.92 -4.18
CA ALA A 69 -14.83 -0.78 -3.10
C ALA A 69 -16.21 -0.35 -3.62
N ARG A 70 -17.25 -0.73 -2.89
CA ARG A 70 -18.63 -0.24 -3.01
C ARG A 70 -19.06 0.32 -1.66
N GLY A 71 -18.99 1.63 -1.49
CA GLY A 71 -19.12 2.24 -0.15
C GLY A 71 -18.09 1.62 0.82
N PRO A 72 -18.48 1.14 2.00
CA PRO A 72 -17.56 0.53 2.97
C PRO A 72 -17.17 -0.92 2.64
N HIS A 73 -17.65 -1.48 1.53
CA HIS A 73 -17.44 -2.88 1.19
C HIS A 73 -16.27 -3.01 0.22
N ILE A 74 -15.13 -3.52 0.70
CA ILE A 74 -13.90 -3.68 -0.09
C ILE A 74 -13.82 -5.12 -0.61
N ASN A 75 -13.47 -5.28 -1.89
CA ASN A 75 -13.26 -6.60 -2.49
C ASN A 75 -11.87 -7.16 -2.15
N LEU A 76 -11.76 -7.90 -1.04
CA LEU A 76 -10.51 -8.52 -0.60
C LEU A 76 -10.53 -10.04 -0.86
N PRO A 77 -9.51 -10.61 -1.50
CA PRO A 77 -9.51 -12.04 -1.86
C PRO A 77 -9.19 -12.95 -0.67
N TYR A 78 -8.60 -12.41 0.40
CA TYR A 78 -8.20 -13.15 1.60
C TYR A 78 -9.13 -12.92 2.80
N GLU A 79 -10.11 -12.02 2.69
CA GLU A 79 -11.10 -11.75 3.74
C GLU A 79 -12.52 -12.02 3.26
N GLN A 80 -13.38 -12.50 4.17
CA GLN A 80 -14.81 -12.49 3.91
C GLN A 80 -15.31 -11.05 3.84
N ASN A 81 -16.01 -10.72 2.76
CA ASN A 81 -16.52 -9.38 2.51
C ASN A 81 -17.87 -9.44 1.80
N SER A 82 -18.58 -8.32 1.79
CA SER A 82 -19.92 -8.17 1.20
C SER A 82 -19.89 -7.36 -0.10
N PHE A 83 -18.73 -7.22 -0.77
CA PHE A 83 -18.61 -6.41 -1.98
C PHE A 83 -19.57 -6.89 -3.09
N SER A 84 -19.71 -8.22 -3.24
CA SER A 84 -20.51 -8.85 -4.28
C SER A 84 -21.98 -9.05 -3.91
N ASP A 85 -22.41 -8.60 -2.72
CA ASP A 85 -23.81 -8.73 -2.29
C ASP A 85 -24.72 -7.88 -3.19
N SER A 86 -25.87 -8.44 -3.58
CA SER A 86 -26.78 -7.80 -4.53
C SER A 86 -27.29 -6.44 -4.08
N GLU A 87 -27.45 -6.24 -2.77
CA GLU A 87 -27.90 -4.98 -2.17
C GLU A 87 -26.92 -3.82 -2.38
N ASN A 88 -25.64 -4.14 -2.61
CA ASN A 88 -24.57 -3.17 -2.82
C ASN A 88 -24.41 -2.78 -4.30
N ASN A 89 -25.16 -3.42 -5.21
CA ASN A 89 -25.06 -3.16 -6.65
C ASN A 89 -25.42 -1.72 -7.04
N LYS A 90 -26.21 -1.03 -6.22
CA LYS A 90 -26.58 0.38 -6.38
C LYS A 90 -25.44 1.37 -6.07
N LEU A 91 -24.42 0.92 -5.34
CA LEU A 91 -23.28 1.75 -4.94
C LEU A 91 -22.27 1.84 -6.09
N ALA A 92 -21.65 3.00 -6.23
CA ALA A 92 -20.57 3.20 -7.18
C ALA A 92 -19.37 2.30 -6.85
N ILE A 93 -18.68 1.84 -7.90
CA ILE A 93 -17.43 1.11 -7.79
C ILE A 93 -16.29 2.13 -7.81
N VAL A 94 -15.49 2.15 -6.75
CA VAL A 94 -14.34 3.04 -6.59
C VAL A 94 -13.07 2.20 -6.53
N PRO A 95 -12.03 2.48 -7.35
CA PRO A 95 -10.75 1.78 -7.21
C PRO A 95 -10.08 2.19 -5.90
N VAL A 96 -9.54 1.21 -5.18
CA VAL A 96 -8.88 1.44 -3.89
C VAL A 96 -7.62 0.59 -3.76
N ALA A 97 -6.67 1.06 -2.96
CA ALA A 97 -5.60 0.22 -2.43
C ALA A 97 -5.83 0.05 -0.92
N HIS A 98 -5.91 -1.19 -0.47
CA HIS A 98 -6.14 -1.54 0.93
C HIS A 98 -4.97 -2.36 1.45
N CYS A 99 -4.35 -1.91 2.53
CA CYS A 99 -3.21 -2.57 3.16
C CYS A 99 -3.53 -2.92 4.61
N GLU A 100 -3.27 -4.16 4.98
CA GLU A 100 -3.37 -4.66 6.35
C GLU A 100 -1.99 -4.89 6.95
N LEU A 101 -1.81 -4.54 8.21
CA LEU A 101 -0.57 -4.70 8.95
C LEU A 101 -0.69 -5.74 10.05
N ALA A 102 0.30 -6.62 10.17
CA ALA A 102 0.39 -7.61 11.25
C ALA A 102 0.72 -6.98 12.61
N ARG A 103 1.46 -5.88 12.60
CA ARG A 103 1.80 -5.01 13.74
C ARG A 103 1.78 -3.59 13.22
N TYR A 104 1.32 -2.66 14.03
CA TYR A 104 1.08 -1.31 13.56
C TYR A 104 1.23 -0.26 14.67
N PRO A 105 1.67 0.96 14.31
CA PRO A 105 1.63 2.09 15.23
C PRO A 105 0.19 2.47 15.58
N LYS A 106 0.00 3.11 16.73
CA LYS A 106 -1.30 3.65 17.10
C LYS A 106 -1.64 4.85 16.19
N PRO A 107 -2.86 4.96 15.64
CA PRO A 107 -3.28 6.15 14.92
C PRO A 107 -3.20 7.40 15.79
N GLN A 108 -2.78 8.52 15.21
CA GLN A 108 -2.88 9.85 15.78
C GLN A 108 -4.35 10.23 15.93
N THR A 109 -4.66 11.02 16.96
CA THR A 109 -6.06 11.39 17.27
C THR A 109 -6.76 12.10 16.12
N GLU A 110 -6.03 12.89 15.32
CA GLU A 110 -6.56 13.61 14.17
C GLU A 110 -6.88 12.73 12.95
N ASP A 111 -6.29 11.53 12.88
CA ASP A 111 -6.50 10.58 11.78
C ASP A 111 -7.62 9.59 12.06
N VAL A 112 -8.13 9.54 13.31
CA VAL A 112 -9.23 8.65 13.70
C VAL A 112 -10.55 9.23 13.20
N ALA A 113 -11.09 8.65 12.12
CA ALA A 113 -12.35 9.09 11.52
C ALA A 113 -13.61 8.61 12.26
N ASP A 114 -13.52 7.54 13.04
CA ASP A 114 -14.63 6.95 13.81
C ASP A 114 -14.08 6.31 15.10
N ASP A 115 -14.78 6.45 16.22
CA ASP A 115 -14.45 5.88 17.53
C ASP A 115 -15.18 4.56 17.79
N CYS A 116 -15.51 3.86 16.71
CA CYS A 116 -16.27 2.62 16.73
C CYS A 116 -17.66 2.80 17.29
N ALA A 117 -18.41 3.76 16.73
CA ALA A 117 -19.76 4.09 17.16
C ALA A 117 -19.85 4.43 18.66
N ALA A 118 -18.89 5.21 19.17
CA ALA A 118 -18.73 5.62 20.56
C ALA A 118 -18.51 4.49 21.58
N THR A 119 -18.33 3.25 21.10
CA THR A 119 -18.18 2.10 21.99
C THR A 119 -16.76 1.98 22.53
N ASN A 120 -15.75 2.48 21.81
CA ASN A 120 -14.33 2.19 22.07
C ASN A 120 -14.03 0.68 22.14
N LEU A 121 -14.89 -0.18 21.57
CA LEU A 121 -14.76 -1.64 21.62
C LEU A 121 -14.15 -2.23 20.33
N GLY A 122 -13.96 -1.42 19.28
CA GLY A 122 -13.33 -1.87 18.04
C GLY A 122 -11.82 -1.66 18.02
N TYR A 123 -11.20 -2.16 16.95
CA TYR A 123 -9.77 -2.02 16.72
C TYR A 123 -9.54 -0.81 15.83
N LEU A 124 -8.64 0.08 16.28
CA LEU A 124 -8.16 1.22 15.52
C LEU A 124 -6.71 0.96 15.11
N GLY A 125 -6.43 1.09 13.83
CA GLY A 125 -5.13 0.78 13.25
C GLY A 125 -5.16 -0.52 12.45
N GLY A 126 -3.98 -0.92 11.97
CA GLY A 126 -3.82 -2.18 11.24
C GLY A 126 -4.36 -2.18 9.82
N VAL A 127 -5.00 -1.09 9.38
CA VAL A 127 -5.48 -0.90 8.02
C VAL A 127 -5.13 0.51 7.53
N ALA A 128 -4.60 0.58 6.31
CA ALA A 128 -4.54 1.79 5.50
C ALA A 128 -5.37 1.62 4.24
N LEU A 129 -6.11 2.66 3.88
CA LEU A 129 -6.96 2.69 2.70
C LEU A 129 -6.61 3.92 1.86
N LEU A 130 -6.46 3.70 0.56
CA LEU A 130 -6.28 4.73 -0.44
C LEU A 130 -7.44 4.70 -1.41
N THR A 131 -8.17 5.80 -1.51
CA THR A 131 -9.10 6.10 -2.59
C THR A 131 -8.39 7.02 -3.61
N PRO A 132 -9.00 7.34 -4.77
CA PRO A 132 -8.37 8.23 -5.74
C PRO A 132 -8.02 9.62 -5.21
N ASP A 133 -8.70 10.07 -4.15
CA ASP A 133 -8.68 11.43 -3.62
C ASP A 133 -8.30 11.55 -2.14
N ALA A 134 -8.27 10.44 -1.40
CA ALA A 134 -7.92 10.44 0.03
C ALA A 134 -7.11 9.20 0.44
N ALA A 135 -6.32 9.35 1.49
CA ALA A 135 -5.68 8.26 2.20
C ALA A 135 -6.11 8.30 3.67
N THR A 136 -6.52 7.16 4.21
CA THR A 136 -6.94 7.01 5.60
C THR A 136 -6.14 5.93 6.29
N TYR A 137 -6.01 6.05 7.61
CA TYR A 137 -5.33 5.08 8.44
C TYR A 137 -6.09 4.86 9.74
N GLY A 138 -6.24 3.60 10.12
CA GLY A 138 -6.80 3.22 11.41
C GLY A 138 -8.31 3.40 11.53
N GLU A 139 -9.04 3.03 10.47
CA GLU A 139 -10.50 2.96 10.49
C GLU A 139 -11.00 1.94 11.53
N CYS A 140 -12.17 2.22 12.09
CA CYS A 140 -12.78 1.31 13.04
C CYS A 140 -13.17 -0.02 12.38
N ARG A 141 -12.74 -1.13 13.00
CA ARG A 141 -13.15 -2.48 12.63
C ARG A 141 -13.70 -3.27 13.83
N SER A 142 -14.67 -4.13 13.52
CA SER A 142 -15.06 -5.24 14.39
C SER A 142 -14.09 -6.42 14.22
N GLY A 143 -13.28 -6.69 15.24
CA GLY A 143 -12.29 -7.77 15.24
C GLY A 143 -10.95 -7.40 14.60
N VAL A 144 -10.07 -8.40 14.52
CA VAL A 144 -8.72 -8.25 13.95
C VAL A 144 -8.74 -8.45 12.44
N THR A 145 -7.75 -7.89 11.75
CA THR A 145 -7.48 -8.14 10.33
C THR A 145 -6.97 -9.56 10.09
N GLN A 146 -7.04 -10.06 8.84
CA GLN A 146 -6.38 -11.32 8.52
C GLN A 146 -4.87 -11.24 8.73
N MET A 147 -4.22 -10.10 8.46
CA MET A 147 -2.78 -9.96 8.70
C MET A 147 -2.43 -10.11 10.18
N GLU A 148 -3.21 -9.53 11.09
CA GLU A 148 -3.05 -9.75 12.52
C GLU A 148 -3.32 -11.21 12.93
N ALA A 149 -4.37 -11.83 12.38
CA ALA A 149 -4.73 -13.21 12.68
C ALA A 149 -3.67 -14.22 12.19
N ALA A 150 -3.02 -13.94 11.06
CA ALA A 150 -2.00 -14.81 10.49
C ALA A 150 -0.61 -14.52 11.05
N TYR A 151 -0.19 -13.24 11.09
CA TYR A 151 1.20 -12.84 11.34
C TYR A 151 1.39 -11.90 12.53
N GLY A 152 0.32 -11.53 13.24
CA GLY A 152 0.40 -10.80 14.50
C GLY A 152 1.08 -11.62 15.62
N PRO A 153 1.28 -11.03 16.82
CA PRO A 153 2.01 -11.67 17.91
C PRO A 153 1.47 -13.04 18.35
N ARG A 154 0.17 -13.30 18.13
CA ARG A 154 -0.52 -14.55 18.42
C ARG A 154 -1.01 -15.27 17.16
N GLY A 155 -0.45 -14.92 16.00
CA GLY A 155 -0.87 -15.44 14.71
C GLY A 155 -0.48 -16.89 14.46
N SER A 156 -1.20 -17.54 13.55
CA SER A 156 -1.01 -18.97 13.23
C SER A 156 -0.06 -19.25 12.06
N LYS A 157 0.34 -18.21 11.30
CA LYS A 157 1.12 -18.28 10.06
C LYS A 157 0.51 -19.23 9.01
N ALA A 158 -0.81 -19.36 9.02
CA ALA A 158 -1.58 -20.17 8.09
C ALA A 158 -2.72 -19.35 7.48
N GLY A 159 -3.35 -19.88 6.43
CA GLY A 159 -4.51 -19.27 5.78
C GLY A 159 -4.21 -18.59 4.45
N PRO A 160 -5.18 -17.86 3.89
CA PRO A 160 -5.11 -17.28 2.54
C PRO A 160 -3.90 -16.36 2.33
N LEU A 161 -3.48 -15.62 3.35
CA LEU A 161 -2.32 -14.72 3.28
C LEU A 161 -0.98 -15.44 3.05
N ALA A 162 -0.88 -16.73 3.38
CA ALA A 162 0.32 -17.51 3.08
C ALA A 162 0.49 -17.77 1.58
N GLN A 163 -0.60 -17.64 0.80
CA GLN A 163 -0.63 -17.87 -0.64
C GLN A 163 -0.35 -16.60 -1.45
N LEU A 164 -0.30 -15.43 -0.82
CA LEU A 164 0.00 -14.18 -1.52
C LEU A 164 1.44 -14.17 -2.03
N THR A 165 1.60 -13.70 -3.26
CA THR A 165 2.90 -13.49 -3.88
C THR A 165 3.66 -12.39 -3.13
N VAL A 166 4.95 -12.63 -2.89
CA VAL A 166 5.82 -11.64 -2.26
C VAL A 166 6.21 -10.58 -3.28
N LEU A 167 5.93 -9.31 -2.98
CA LEU A 167 6.48 -8.19 -3.76
C LEU A 167 7.88 -7.86 -3.23
N ALA A 168 8.87 -7.93 -4.11
CA ALA A 168 10.24 -7.57 -3.76
C ALA A 168 10.36 -6.07 -3.46
N ASP A 169 11.27 -5.72 -2.54
CA ASP A 169 11.51 -4.32 -2.17
C ASP A 169 11.92 -3.46 -3.38
N GLY A 170 11.39 -2.24 -3.43
CA GLY A 170 11.56 -1.29 -4.53
C GLY A 170 10.80 -1.64 -5.81
N LYS A 171 9.95 -2.66 -5.83
CA LYS A 171 9.07 -2.98 -6.98
C LYS A 171 7.71 -2.30 -6.82
N ILE A 172 7.13 -1.87 -7.93
CA ILE A 172 5.80 -1.23 -7.95
C ILE A 172 4.80 -2.12 -8.68
N LEU A 173 3.63 -2.27 -8.08
CA LEU A 173 2.41 -2.71 -8.77
C LEU A 173 1.52 -1.50 -9.05
N GLU A 174 0.98 -1.44 -10.26
CA GLU A 174 0.01 -0.42 -10.65
C GLU A 174 -1.31 -1.06 -11.06
N ARG A 175 -2.42 -0.49 -10.61
CA ARG A 175 -3.75 -0.85 -11.09
C ARG A 175 -4.73 0.30 -10.93
N ASN A 176 -5.55 0.55 -11.95
CA ASN A 176 -6.62 1.56 -11.94
C ASN A 176 -6.14 2.96 -11.52
N GLY A 177 -4.91 3.34 -11.89
CA GLY A 177 -4.31 4.64 -11.54
C GLY A 177 -3.73 4.73 -10.12
N LEU A 178 -3.77 3.64 -9.35
CA LEU A 178 -3.13 3.54 -8.04
C LEU A 178 -1.85 2.72 -8.16
N ARG A 179 -0.81 3.13 -7.42
CA ARG A 179 0.48 2.42 -7.34
C ARG A 179 0.74 2.01 -5.91
N CYS A 180 1.29 0.81 -5.72
CA CYS A 180 1.81 0.36 -4.44
C CYS A 180 3.19 -0.27 -4.60
N SER A 181 4.05 -0.05 -3.61
CA SER A 181 5.41 -0.57 -3.58
C SER A 181 5.76 -1.11 -2.22
N ALA A 182 6.36 -2.31 -2.17
CA ALA A 182 7.14 -2.71 -1.01
C ALA A 182 8.37 -1.82 -0.96
N TYR A 183 8.51 -1.03 0.09
CA TYR A 183 9.54 0.01 0.17
C TYR A 183 9.92 0.29 1.62
N ASN A 184 11.22 0.42 1.89
CA ASN A 184 11.75 0.92 3.17
C ASN A 184 11.19 0.18 4.40
N GLY A 185 11.07 -1.15 4.30
CA GLY A 185 10.54 -1.98 5.39
C GLY A 185 9.03 -1.86 5.61
N GLY A 186 8.30 -1.27 4.66
CA GLY A 186 6.86 -1.11 4.68
C GLY A 186 6.27 -1.13 3.28
N VAL A 187 5.15 -0.42 3.12
CA VAL A 187 4.49 -0.23 1.83
C VAL A 187 4.16 1.25 1.64
N ALA A 188 4.54 1.79 0.48
CA ALA A 188 4.02 3.04 -0.03
C ALA A 188 2.89 2.75 -1.03
N CYS A 189 1.74 3.41 -0.90
CA CYS A 189 0.70 3.39 -1.91
C CYS A 189 0.25 4.82 -2.24
N GLY A 190 -0.02 5.10 -3.51
CA GLY A 190 -0.42 6.44 -3.92
C GLY A 190 -1.12 6.51 -5.26
N ASN A 191 -2.01 7.49 -5.39
CA ASN A 191 -2.42 8.04 -6.66
C ASN A 191 -1.42 9.15 -7.03
N VAL A 192 -0.40 8.78 -7.80
CA VAL A 192 0.68 9.70 -8.20
C VAL A 192 0.14 10.95 -8.88
N SER A 193 -0.85 10.81 -9.76
CA SER A 193 -1.45 11.93 -10.47
C SER A 193 -2.22 12.89 -9.56
N ALA A 194 -2.79 12.41 -8.46
CA ALA A 194 -3.51 13.23 -7.49
C ALA A 194 -2.61 13.74 -6.36
N GLY A 195 -1.37 13.25 -6.24
CA GLY A 195 -0.49 13.57 -5.12
C GLY A 195 -0.99 13.04 -3.77
N VAL A 196 -1.90 12.06 -3.76
CA VAL A 196 -2.49 11.47 -2.56
C VAL A 196 -1.88 10.10 -2.34
N GLY A 197 -1.55 9.77 -1.10
CA GLY A 197 -0.98 8.46 -0.78
C GLY A 197 -0.81 8.22 0.70
N PHE A 198 -0.24 7.06 1.02
CA PHE A 198 0.23 6.75 2.35
C PHE A 198 1.54 5.97 2.29
N PHE A 199 2.27 5.99 3.40
CA PHE A 199 3.27 5.00 3.73
C PHE A 199 2.87 4.31 5.03
N VAL A 200 3.03 3.00 5.09
CA VAL A 200 2.78 2.21 6.31
C VAL A 200 3.89 1.20 6.54
N SER A 201 4.29 1.06 7.80
CA SER A 201 5.26 0.08 8.28
C SER A 201 4.87 -0.34 9.70
N PRO A 202 5.51 -1.38 10.27
CA PRO A 202 5.21 -1.82 11.63
C PRO A 202 5.36 -0.73 12.70
N ASP A 203 6.24 0.25 12.46
CA ASP A 203 6.65 1.23 13.47
C ASP A 203 6.19 2.66 13.14
N HIS A 204 5.81 2.92 11.88
CA HIS A 204 5.49 4.26 11.40
C HIS A 204 4.45 4.24 10.27
N TYR A 205 3.62 5.27 10.23
CA TYR A 205 2.76 5.57 9.09
C TYR A 205 2.82 7.06 8.77
N GLU A 206 2.58 7.38 7.50
CA GLU A 206 2.49 8.73 6.96
C GLU A 206 1.29 8.80 6.03
N LEU A 207 0.44 9.82 6.19
CA LEU A 207 -0.65 10.13 5.26
C LEU A 207 -0.26 11.34 4.43
N ILE A 208 -0.38 11.20 3.11
CA ILE A 208 0.01 12.21 2.13
C ILE A 208 -1.27 12.76 1.52
N ALA A 209 -1.61 13.98 1.91
CA ALA A 209 -2.74 14.69 1.33
C ALA A 209 -2.35 15.29 -0.03
N GLY A 210 -3.27 15.18 -0.99
CA GLY A 210 -3.15 15.85 -2.28
C GLY A 210 -3.10 17.38 -2.13
N PRO A 211 -2.69 18.09 -3.19
CA PRO A 211 -2.73 19.55 -3.18
C PRO A 211 -4.15 20.02 -2.86
N ALA A 212 -4.26 21.02 -1.96
CA ALA A 212 -5.56 21.57 -1.58
C ALA A 212 -6.36 21.92 -2.84
N ALA A 213 -7.54 21.32 -2.99
CA ALA A 213 -8.46 21.74 -4.04
C ALA A 213 -8.68 23.24 -3.87
N ASN A 214 -8.38 24.02 -4.92
CA ASN A 214 -8.67 25.45 -4.91
C ASN A 214 -10.13 25.63 -4.46
N PRO A 215 -10.42 26.53 -3.50
CA PRO A 215 -11.79 26.81 -3.12
C PRO A 215 -12.60 27.10 -4.39
N PRO A 216 -13.82 26.55 -4.54
CA PRO A 216 -14.64 26.88 -5.69
C PRO A 216 -14.73 28.41 -5.79
N ALA A 217 -14.43 28.95 -6.98
CA ALA A 217 -14.49 30.38 -7.21
C ALA A 217 -15.84 30.90 -6.71
N ALA A 218 -15.80 31.85 -5.76
CA ALA A 218 -16.99 32.45 -5.21
C ALA A 218 -17.87 32.90 -6.38
N THR A 219 -19.07 32.32 -6.50
CA THR A 219 -20.06 32.76 -7.46
C THR A 219 -20.31 34.24 -7.20
N ALA A 220 -19.86 35.09 -8.12
CA ALA A 220 -20.11 36.52 -8.07
C ALA A 220 -21.63 36.70 -7.94
N GLY A 221 -22.06 37.17 -6.77
CA GLY A 221 -23.46 37.45 -6.50
C GLY A 221 -24.03 38.32 -7.62
N ALA A 222 -25.16 37.90 -8.17
CA ALA A 222 -25.84 38.63 -9.22
C ALA A 222 -25.99 40.10 -8.83
N SER A 223 -25.41 41.01 -9.63
CA SER A 223 -25.59 42.44 -9.49
C SER A 223 -27.08 42.77 -9.50
N LYS A 224 -27.58 43.31 -8.40
CA LYS A 224 -28.88 43.97 -8.38
C LYS A 224 -28.74 45.29 -9.14
N THR A 225 -29.27 45.33 -10.35
CA THR A 225 -29.40 46.57 -11.12
C THR A 225 -30.59 47.39 -10.57
N PRO A 226 -30.52 48.74 -10.54
CA PRO A 226 -31.54 49.62 -9.94
C PRO A 226 -32.89 49.62 -10.67
#